data_AF-A0A923Q0A6-F1
#
_entry.id   AF-A0A923Q0A6-F1
#
_cell.length_a   1.000
_cell.length_b   1.000
_cell.length_c   1.000
_cell.angle_alpha   90.00
_cell.angle_beta   90.00
_cell.angle_gamma   90.00
#
_symmetry.space_group_name_H-M   'P 1'
#
loop_
_entity.id
_entity.type
_entity.pdbx_description
1 polymer ?
#
loop_
_entity_poly.entity_id
_entity_poly.type
_entity_poly.pdbx_seq_one_letter_code
_entity_poly.pdbx_strand_id
1 'polypeptide(L)'
;TRDFSDFKALLDAAVAHTAAANAPGGDLTQAENATFIANGQNIYASNTNLNAVTGRRSAPYTGSFVLDYQFTRPVGLRVGLTGVWTPNYNIAILNGFVFHDGATLPISLYAQYDRKIFGQHTNFRLGVNNVADVLRGSSDYYKNSANSLNAATGRPNYIYRYRDPAIYSLSVTVKF
;
A
#
# COMPACT_ATOMS: atom_id res chain seq x y z
N THR A 1 11.89 7.61 -16.16
CA THR A 1 12.45 6.33 -15.68
C THR A 1 13.78 6.64 -15.02
N ARG A 2 14.11 6.02 -13.87
CA ARG A 2 15.47 6.19 -13.30
C ARG A 2 16.45 5.48 -14.23
N ASP A 3 17.48 6.19 -14.67
CA ASP A 3 18.52 5.60 -15.49
C ASP A 3 19.47 4.78 -14.61
N PHE A 4 19.64 3.51 -14.93
CA PHE A 4 20.53 2.57 -14.25
C PHE A 4 21.69 2.14 -15.15
N SER A 5 21.93 2.86 -16.26
CA SER A 5 23.02 2.61 -17.20
C SER A 5 24.38 2.48 -16.51
N ASP A 6 24.69 3.40 -15.61
CA ASP A 6 25.99 3.47 -14.95
C ASP A 6 26.20 2.31 -13.98
N PHE A 7 25.14 2.01 -13.20
CA PHE A 7 25.16 0.85 -12.31
C PHE A 7 25.28 -0.46 -13.10
N LYS A 8 24.57 -0.57 -14.24
CA LYS A 8 24.68 -1.72 -15.13
C LYS A 8 26.09 -1.87 -15.69
N ALA A 9 26.70 -0.79 -16.15
CA ALA A 9 28.05 -0.80 -16.69
C ALA A 9 29.07 -1.28 -15.66
N LEU A 10 28.96 -0.79 -14.41
CA LEU A 10 29.82 -1.23 -13.31
C LEU A 10 29.59 -2.71 -12.95
N LEU A 11 28.32 -3.15 -12.92
CA LEU A 11 27.98 -4.54 -12.63
C LEU A 11 28.48 -5.50 -13.73
N ASP A 12 28.30 -5.13 -15.00
CA ASP A 12 28.79 -5.91 -16.14
C ASP A 12 30.33 -5.99 -16.12
N ALA A 13 31.01 -4.89 -15.77
CA ALA A 13 32.47 -4.87 -15.61
C ALA A 13 32.94 -5.79 -14.48
N ALA A 14 32.26 -5.77 -13.32
CA ALA A 14 32.57 -6.66 -12.20
C ALA A 14 32.36 -8.15 -12.53
N VAL A 15 31.30 -8.47 -13.29
CA VAL A 15 31.03 -9.82 -13.79
C VAL A 15 32.12 -10.26 -14.78
N ALA A 16 32.49 -9.40 -15.72
CA ALA A 16 33.52 -9.68 -16.71
C ALA A 16 34.90 -9.86 -16.07
N HIS A 17 35.26 -9.00 -15.12
CA HIS A 17 36.52 -9.09 -14.37
C HIS A 17 36.61 -10.40 -13.58
N THR A 18 35.53 -10.78 -12.91
CA THR A 18 35.45 -12.05 -12.17
C THR A 18 35.50 -13.27 -13.10
N ALA A 19 34.88 -13.20 -14.29
CA ALA A 19 34.99 -14.28 -15.27
C ALA A 19 36.43 -14.44 -15.79
N ALA A 20 37.14 -13.33 -16.03
CA ALA A 20 38.53 -13.34 -16.43
C ALA A 20 39.47 -13.87 -15.34
N ALA A 21 39.25 -13.46 -14.08
CA ALA A 21 39.98 -13.96 -12.92
C ALA A 21 39.83 -15.48 -12.72
N ASN A 22 38.64 -16.03 -13.00
CA ASN A 22 38.36 -17.47 -12.89
C ASN A 22 38.73 -18.29 -14.14
N ALA A 23 39.15 -17.64 -15.24
CA ALA A 23 39.54 -18.33 -16.46
C ALA A 23 40.89 -19.08 -16.30
N PRO A 24 41.21 -20.07 -17.15
CA PRO A 24 42.51 -20.74 -17.11
C PRO A 24 43.67 -19.74 -17.23
N GLY A 25 44.54 -19.69 -16.22
CA GLY A 25 45.66 -18.73 -16.14
C GLY A 25 45.30 -17.36 -15.54
N GLY A 26 44.07 -17.17 -15.07
CA GLY A 26 43.63 -15.97 -14.36
C GLY A 26 44.09 -15.94 -12.88
N ASP A 27 44.10 -14.73 -12.31
CA ASP A 27 44.40 -14.50 -10.89
C ASP A 27 43.12 -14.55 -10.06
N LEU A 28 42.94 -15.65 -9.31
CA LEU A 28 41.77 -15.86 -8.46
C LEU A 28 41.62 -14.80 -7.36
N THR A 29 42.70 -14.10 -6.97
CA THR A 29 42.63 -13.04 -5.95
C THR A 29 41.93 -11.78 -6.43
N GLN A 30 41.77 -11.64 -7.76
CA GLN A 30 41.10 -10.52 -8.41
C GLN A 30 39.60 -10.78 -8.66
N ALA A 31 39.11 -11.99 -8.37
CA ALA A 31 37.70 -12.30 -8.47
C ALA A 31 36.89 -11.51 -7.43
N GLU A 32 35.85 -10.82 -7.88
CA GLU A 32 34.93 -10.14 -6.98
C GLU A 32 34.14 -11.17 -6.15
N ASN A 33 33.69 -10.75 -4.97
CA ASN A 33 32.88 -11.62 -4.13
C ASN A 33 31.58 -12.01 -4.85
N ALA A 34 31.35 -13.31 -5.02
CA ALA A 34 30.16 -13.84 -5.69
C ALA A 34 28.83 -13.35 -5.08
N THR A 35 28.80 -13.10 -3.77
CA THR A 35 27.63 -12.56 -3.06
C THR A 35 27.34 -11.12 -3.49
N PHE A 36 28.38 -10.31 -3.71
CA PHE A 36 28.21 -8.91 -4.13
C PHE A 36 27.75 -8.82 -5.58
N ILE A 37 28.26 -9.67 -6.48
CA ILE A 37 27.74 -9.79 -7.85
C ILE A 37 26.27 -10.19 -7.83
N ALA A 38 25.90 -11.23 -7.07
CA ALA A 38 24.52 -11.69 -6.96
C ALA A 38 23.59 -10.59 -6.40
N ASN A 39 24.03 -9.86 -5.37
CA ASN A 39 23.29 -8.73 -4.83
C ASN A 39 23.15 -7.59 -5.86
N GLY A 40 24.20 -7.27 -6.59
CA GLY A 40 24.18 -6.25 -7.64
C GLY A 40 23.20 -6.59 -8.76
N GLN A 41 23.19 -7.85 -9.21
CA GLN A 41 22.22 -8.34 -10.21
C GLN A 41 20.77 -8.24 -9.70
N ASN A 42 20.52 -8.60 -8.44
CA ASN A 42 19.21 -8.45 -7.82
C ASN A 42 18.77 -6.98 -7.72
N ILE A 43 19.68 -6.07 -7.38
CA ILE A 43 19.41 -4.63 -7.32
C ILE A 43 19.07 -4.09 -8.72
N TYR A 44 19.87 -4.41 -9.74
CA TYR A 44 19.62 -3.98 -11.12
C TYR A 44 18.26 -4.49 -11.63
N ALA A 45 17.98 -5.79 -11.45
CA ALA A 45 16.74 -6.41 -11.89
C ALA A 45 15.49 -5.87 -11.17
N SER A 46 15.62 -5.48 -9.90
CA SER A 46 14.54 -4.86 -9.12
C SER A 46 14.25 -3.42 -9.51
N ASN A 47 15.19 -2.71 -10.17
CA ASN A 47 15.06 -1.28 -10.45
C ASN A 47 14.86 -0.92 -11.93
N THR A 48 15.09 -1.86 -12.86
CA THR A 48 14.98 -1.63 -14.30
C THR A 48 13.65 -2.02 -14.92
N ASN A 49 12.80 -2.77 -14.20
CA ASN A 49 11.48 -3.15 -14.68
C ASN A 49 10.41 -2.10 -14.33
N LEU A 50 10.46 -0.95 -15.02
CA LEU A 50 9.55 0.19 -14.79
C LEU A 50 8.31 0.21 -15.71
N ASN A 51 8.00 -0.88 -16.41
CA ASN A 51 6.86 -0.92 -17.36
C ASN A 51 5.49 -0.84 -16.68
N ALA A 52 5.43 -0.97 -15.36
CA ALA A 52 4.21 -0.81 -14.59
C ALA A 52 4.41 0.19 -13.44
N VAL A 53 3.35 0.94 -13.15
CA VAL A 53 3.31 1.83 -11.99
C VAL A 53 3.14 0.97 -10.73
N THR A 54 3.85 1.30 -9.65
CA THR A 54 3.67 0.70 -8.33
C THR A 54 2.95 1.62 -7.35
N GLY A 55 2.44 1.02 -6.28
CA GLY A 55 1.68 1.67 -5.20
C GLY A 55 0.20 1.82 -5.53
N ARG A 56 -0.56 2.40 -4.60
CA ARG A 56 -2.03 2.53 -4.70
C ARG A 56 -2.51 3.19 -5.99
N ARG A 57 -1.70 4.08 -6.57
CA ARG A 57 -1.96 4.74 -7.87
C ARG A 57 -2.00 3.77 -9.07
N SER A 58 -1.51 2.55 -8.92
CA SER A 58 -1.61 1.51 -9.94
C SER A 58 -2.89 0.69 -9.84
N ALA A 59 -3.77 0.99 -8.87
CA ALA A 59 -5.07 0.36 -8.80
C ALA A 59 -5.84 0.73 -10.07
N PRO A 60 -6.39 -0.25 -10.82
CA PRO A 60 -7.03 0.03 -12.10
C PRO A 60 -8.29 0.89 -11.93
N TYR A 61 -9.02 0.66 -10.83
CA TYR A 61 -10.24 1.37 -10.47
C TYR A 61 -10.31 1.54 -8.96
N THR A 62 -10.99 2.59 -8.51
CA THR A 62 -11.38 2.76 -7.10
C THR A 62 -12.85 3.14 -7.05
N GLY A 63 -13.57 2.65 -6.05
CA GLY A 63 -14.98 2.96 -5.86
C GLY A 63 -15.22 3.60 -4.50
N SER A 64 -16.15 4.54 -4.43
CA SER A 64 -16.64 5.07 -3.15
C SER A 64 -18.15 5.08 -3.16
N PHE A 65 -18.75 4.80 -2.01
CA PHE A 65 -20.20 4.87 -1.84
C PHE A 65 -20.58 5.49 -0.50
N VAL A 66 -21.78 6.05 -0.49
CA VAL A 66 -22.43 6.58 0.69
C VAL A 66 -23.87 6.06 0.68
N LEU A 67 -24.23 5.39 1.78
CA LEU A 67 -25.61 5.05 2.09
C LEU A 67 -26.03 5.96 3.23
N ASP A 68 -27.13 6.67 3.02
CA ASP A 68 -27.62 7.63 4.00
C ASP A 68 -29.13 7.52 4.09
N TYR A 69 -29.63 7.43 5.31
CA TYR A 69 -31.05 7.25 5.59
C TYR A 69 -31.52 8.23 6.66
N GLN A 70 -32.52 9.03 6.30
CA GLN A 70 -33.22 9.93 7.19
C GLN A 70 -34.52 9.27 7.66
N PHE A 71 -34.67 9.11 8.97
CA PHE A 71 -35.90 8.58 9.55
C PHE A 71 -37.01 9.62 9.51
N THR A 72 -38.22 9.16 9.19
CA THR A 72 -39.45 9.96 9.31
C THR A 72 -39.87 10.09 10.78
N ARG A 73 -39.62 9.07 11.60
CA ARG A 73 -39.78 9.07 13.05
C ARG A 73 -38.66 8.20 13.69
N PRO A 74 -37.90 8.71 14.68
CA PRO A 74 -37.93 10.07 15.19
C PRO A 74 -37.47 11.09 14.12
N VAL A 75 -38.19 12.21 14.03
CA VAL A 75 -37.85 13.30 13.10
C VAL A 75 -36.47 13.83 13.46
N GLY A 76 -35.64 14.08 12.45
CA GLY A 76 -34.29 14.63 12.62
C GLY A 76 -33.20 13.58 12.84
N LEU A 77 -33.53 12.29 12.99
CA LEU A 77 -32.52 11.22 13.03
C LEU A 77 -32.08 10.82 11.62
N ARG A 78 -30.76 10.83 11.41
CA ARG A 78 -30.10 10.41 10.18
C ARG A 78 -29.01 9.41 10.53
N VAL A 79 -28.88 8.36 9.75
CA VAL A 79 -27.76 7.42 9.86
C VAL A 79 -27.12 7.25 8.50
N GLY A 80 -25.81 7.09 8.48
CA GLY A 80 -25.09 6.86 7.24
C GLY A 80 -23.93 5.90 7.41
N LEU A 81 -23.60 5.29 6.29
CA LEU A 81 -22.51 4.37 6.10
C LEU A 81 -21.75 4.80 4.85
N THR A 82 -20.43 4.82 4.94
CA THR A 82 -19.55 5.15 3.81
C THR A 82 -18.50 4.08 3.65
N GLY A 83 -18.08 3.85 2.41
CA GLY A 83 -17.02 2.91 2.09
C GLY A 83 -16.19 3.37 0.90
N VAL A 84 -14.89 3.09 0.96
CA VAL A 84 -13.96 3.33 -0.15
C VAL A 84 -13.29 2.01 -0.51
N TRP A 85 -13.67 1.45 -1.65
CA TRP A 85 -13.08 0.23 -2.18
C TRP A 85 -11.82 0.55 -3.00
N THR A 86 -10.74 -0.15 -2.70
CA THR A 86 -9.54 -0.21 -3.54
C THR A 86 -9.21 -1.69 -3.80
N PRO A 87 -9.11 -2.14 -5.06
CA PRO A 87 -8.70 -3.49 -5.41
C PRO A 87 -7.21 -3.73 -5.09
N ASN A 88 -6.75 -4.96 -5.33
CA ASN A 88 -5.32 -5.25 -5.35
C ASN A 88 -4.62 -4.37 -6.39
N TYR A 89 -3.46 -3.87 -6.04
CA TYR A 89 -2.60 -3.03 -6.86
C TYR A 89 -1.16 -3.56 -6.83
N ASN A 90 -0.31 -3.00 -7.68
CA ASN A 90 1.08 -3.42 -7.84
C ASN A 90 1.87 -2.94 -6.61
N ILE A 91 2.08 -3.82 -5.64
CA ILE A 91 2.82 -3.49 -4.41
C ILE A 91 4.34 -3.48 -4.66
N ALA A 92 4.83 -4.24 -5.64
CA ALA A 92 6.22 -4.25 -6.05
C ALA A 92 6.39 -4.82 -7.46
N ILE A 93 7.51 -4.47 -8.10
CA ILE A 93 8.01 -5.14 -9.30
C ILE A 93 9.41 -5.61 -8.98
N LEU A 94 9.61 -6.93 -8.99
CA LEU A 94 10.89 -7.53 -8.63
C LEU A 94 11.25 -8.58 -9.66
N ASN A 95 12.46 -8.50 -10.20
CA ASN A 95 12.97 -9.39 -11.26
C ASN A 95 11.98 -9.57 -12.44
N GLY A 96 11.26 -8.52 -12.82
CA GLY A 96 10.32 -8.52 -13.94
C GLY A 96 8.92 -9.04 -13.61
N PHE A 97 8.70 -9.56 -12.39
CA PHE A 97 7.39 -9.99 -11.93
C PHE A 97 6.69 -8.88 -11.16
N VAL A 98 5.43 -8.64 -11.51
CA VAL A 98 4.56 -7.70 -10.79
C VAL A 98 3.84 -8.45 -9.68
N PHE A 99 3.99 -7.96 -8.44
CA PHE A 99 3.32 -8.52 -7.28
C PHE A 99 2.10 -7.67 -6.94
N HIS A 100 0.95 -8.32 -6.81
CA HIS A 100 -0.34 -7.68 -6.54
C HIS A 100 -0.84 -7.98 -5.13
N ASP A 101 -1.21 -6.96 -4.38
CA ASP A 101 -1.85 -7.08 -3.07
C ASP A 101 -2.46 -5.72 -2.65
N GLY A 102 -2.87 -5.59 -1.39
CA GLY A 102 -3.16 -4.32 -0.76
C GLY A 102 -4.61 -3.86 -0.86
N ALA A 103 -5.53 -4.71 -1.32
CA ALA A 103 -6.96 -4.41 -1.36
C ALA A 103 -7.50 -3.90 -0.02
N THR A 104 -8.46 -2.98 -0.07
CA THR A 104 -9.10 -2.35 1.08
C THR A 104 -10.58 -2.08 0.83
N LEU A 105 -11.37 -2.19 1.88
CA LEU A 105 -12.71 -1.64 1.95
C LEU A 105 -13.00 -1.15 3.39
N PRO A 106 -12.37 -0.06 3.84
CA PRO A 106 -12.72 0.59 5.10
C PRO A 106 -14.18 1.08 5.06
N ILE A 107 -14.92 0.74 6.10
CA ILE A 107 -16.30 1.17 6.36
C ILE A 107 -16.29 2.18 7.50
N SER A 108 -17.01 3.28 7.30
CA SER A 108 -17.22 4.30 8.32
C SER A 108 -18.70 4.55 8.52
N LEU A 109 -19.10 4.86 9.74
CA LEU A 109 -20.48 5.05 10.15
C LEU A 109 -20.66 6.45 10.72
N TYR A 110 -21.86 7.00 10.59
CA TYR A 110 -22.27 8.16 11.37
C TYR A 110 -23.75 8.12 11.71
N ALA A 111 -24.09 8.79 12.80
CA ALA A 111 -25.45 9.14 13.17
C ALA A 111 -25.51 10.65 13.40
N GLN A 112 -26.58 11.27 12.92
CA GLN A 112 -26.89 12.67 13.21
C GLN A 112 -28.28 12.77 13.79
N TYR A 113 -28.46 13.71 14.71
CA TYR A 113 -29.75 14.00 15.30
C TYR A 113 -29.96 15.51 15.39
N ASP A 114 -30.97 15.98 14.67
CA ASP A 114 -31.42 17.37 14.71
C ASP A 114 -32.58 17.55 15.67
N ARG A 115 -32.45 18.48 16.62
CA ARG A 115 -33.50 18.80 17.58
C ARG A 115 -33.48 20.28 17.94
N LYS A 116 -34.67 20.83 18.27
CA LYS A 116 -34.76 22.14 18.92
C LYS A 116 -34.53 22.00 20.42
N ILE A 117 -33.55 22.72 20.95
CA ILE A 117 -33.23 22.81 22.38
C ILE A 117 -33.29 24.29 22.76
N PHE A 118 -34.12 24.66 23.74
CA PHE A 118 -34.37 26.06 24.15
C PHE A 118 -34.71 27.00 22.97
N GLY A 119 -35.50 26.52 22.01
CA GLY A 119 -35.88 27.29 20.81
C GLY A 119 -34.84 27.31 19.69
N GLN A 120 -33.59 26.90 19.98
CA GLN A 120 -32.50 26.91 19.03
C GLN A 120 -32.32 25.57 18.32
N HIS A 121 -31.92 25.61 17.04
CA HIS A 121 -31.63 24.40 16.28
C HIS A 121 -30.28 23.83 16.70
N THR A 122 -30.27 22.60 17.21
CA THR A 122 -29.07 21.89 17.65
C THR A 122 -28.91 20.59 16.86
N ASN A 123 -27.76 20.42 16.21
CA ASN A 123 -27.35 19.20 15.53
C ASN A 123 -26.32 18.47 16.39
N PHE A 124 -26.55 17.17 16.62
CA PHE A 124 -25.56 16.26 17.16
C PHE A 124 -25.08 15.34 16.04
N ARG A 125 -23.77 15.16 15.90
CA ARG A 125 -23.19 14.20 14.95
C ARG A 125 -22.16 13.33 15.66
N LEU A 126 -22.42 12.03 15.67
CA LEU A 126 -21.51 10.99 16.09
C LEU A 126 -20.98 10.29 14.83
N GLY A 127 -19.66 10.22 14.67
CA GLY A 127 -19.01 9.54 13.55
C GLY A 127 -17.96 8.54 14.05
N VAL A 128 -17.88 7.39 13.38
CA VAL A 128 -16.82 6.41 13.57
C VAL A 128 -16.20 6.10 12.22
N ASN A 129 -14.94 6.47 12.04
CA ASN A 129 -14.19 6.17 10.83
C ASN A 129 -13.44 4.85 10.97
N ASN A 130 -13.35 4.10 9.87
CA ASN A 130 -12.62 2.84 9.75
C ASN A 130 -13.02 1.76 10.78
N VAL A 131 -14.32 1.59 10.99
CA VAL A 131 -14.90 0.57 11.88
C VAL A 131 -14.44 -0.83 11.47
N ALA A 132 -14.48 -1.13 10.18
CA ALA A 132 -14.09 -2.42 9.63
C ALA A 132 -13.44 -2.22 8.26
N ASP A 133 -12.38 -2.98 7.96
CA ASP A 133 -11.92 -3.14 6.58
C ASP A 133 -12.37 -4.53 6.09
N VAL A 134 -13.42 -4.55 5.28
CA VAL A 134 -14.10 -5.81 4.88
C VAL A 134 -13.16 -6.70 4.07
N LEU A 135 -12.26 -6.13 3.27
CA LEU A 135 -11.36 -6.91 2.42
C LEU A 135 -10.10 -7.38 3.16
N ARG A 136 -9.71 -6.69 4.24
CA ARG A 136 -8.54 -7.08 5.04
C ARG A 136 -8.87 -7.91 6.28
N GLY A 137 -10.13 -7.91 6.70
CA GLY A 137 -10.58 -8.65 7.87
C GLY A 137 -10.00 -8.10 9.17
N SER A 138 -9.61 -9.00 10.07
CA SER A 138 -9.18 -8.69 11.44
C SER A 138 -7.66 -8.51 11.61
N SER A 139 -6.89 -8.41 10.52
CA SER A 139 -5.44 -8.24 10.62
C SER A 139 -5.05 -6.85 11.09
N ASP A 140 -4.14 -6.77 12.07
CA ASP A 140 -3.56 -5.51 12.57
C ASP A 140 -2.57 -4.88 11.58
N TYR A 141 -2.12 -5.67 10.61
CA TYR A 141 -1.10 -5.30 9.63
C TYR A 141 -1.54 -5.65 8.22
N TYR A 142 -1.02 -4.92 7.23
CA TYR A 142 -1.22 -5.22 5.82
C TYR A 142 0.04 -4.96 5.00
N LYS A 143 0.20 -5.72 3.91
CA LYS A 143 1.29 -5.52 2.96
C LYS A 143 1.01 -4.26 2.16
N ASN A 144 1.98 -3.36 2.12
CA ASN A 144 1.86 -2.09 1.40
C ASN A 144 2.93 -1.92 0.32
N SER A 145 4.03 -2.68 0.41
CA SER A 145 5.13 -2.67 -0.56
C SER A 145 5.96 -3.94 -0.39
N ALA A 146 6.94 -4.14 -1.26
CA ALA A 146 8.09 -5.02 -1.01
C ALA A 146 9.38 -4.34 -1.47
N ASN A 147 10.54 -4.78 -0.97
CA ASN A 147 11.85 -4.19 -1.29
C ASN A 147 12.82 -5.13 -2.02
N SER A 148 12.69 -6.44 -1.84
CA SER A 148 13.58 -7.44 -2.43
C SER A 148 12.90 -8.80 -2.52
N LEU A 149 13.48 -9.72 -3.30
CA LEU A 149 13.11 -11.13 -3.29
C LEU A 149 13.97 -11.90 -2.30
N ASN A 150 13.33 -12.78 -1.54
CA ASN A 150 14.02 -13.75 -0.71
C ASN A 150 14.63 -14.84 -1.59
N ALA A 151 15.95 -14.99 -1.55
CA ALA A 151 16.69 -15.93 -2.41
C ALA A 151 16.34 -17.41 -2.17
N ALA A 152 15.85 -17.77 -0.98
CA ALA A 152 15.50 -19.15 -0.64
C ALA A 152 14.07 -19.52 -1.07
N THR A 153 13.14 -18.57 -1.04
CA THR A 153 11.71 -18.83 -1.30
C THR A 153 11.20 -18.27 -2.62
N GLY A 154 11.98 -17.41 -3.29
CA GLY A 154 11.56 -16.70 -4.50
C GLY A 154 10.40 -15.72 -4.26
N ARG A 155 10.07 -15.40 -3.00
CA ARG A 155 8.95 -14.54 -2.62
C ARG A 155 9.42 -13.14 -2.23
N PRO A 156 8.59 -12.10 -2.41
CA PRO A 156 8.92 -10.76 -1.94
C PRO A 156 9.06 -10.70 -0.42
N ASN A 157 10.06 -9.96 0.04
CA ASN A 157 10.15 -9.46 1.40
C ASN A 157 9.17 -8.29 1.55
N TYR A 158 7.97 -8.59 2.06
CA TYR A 158 6.91 -7.60 2.21
C TYR A 158 7.20 -6.59 3.32
N ILE A 159 6.86 -5.35 3.05
CA ILE A 159 6.80 -4.27 4.02
C ILE A 159 5.36 -4.14 4.49
N TYR A 160 5.19 -4.27 5.80
CA TYR A 160 3.89 -4.17 6.46
C TYR A 160 3.65 -2.77 7.00
N ARG A 161 2.38 -2.36 6.99
CA ARG A 161 1.89 -1.17 7.70
C ARG A 161 0.80 -1.56 8.67
N TYR A 162 0.72 -0.83 9.77
CA TYR A 162 -0.41 -0.92 10.69
C TYR A 162 -1.70 -0.51 10.00
N ARG A 163 -2.78 -1.23 10.31
CA ARG A 163 -4.13 -0.81 9.97
C ARG A 163 -4.42 0.53 10.66
N ASP A 164 -5.05 1.45 9.93
CA ASP A 164 -5.52 2.70 10.53
C ASP A 164 -6.51 2.37 11.67
N PRO A 165 -6.38 2.95 12.86
CA PRO A 165 -7.31 2.65 13.96
C PRO A 165 -8.71 3.20 13.66
N ALA A 166 -9.72 2.66 14.36
CA ALA A 166 -11.04 3.26 14.34
C ALA A 166 -11.00 4.64 15.05
N ILE A 167 -11.53 5.68 14.41
CA ILE A 167 -11.53 7.05 14.94
C ILE A 167 -12.95 7.46 15.28
N TYR A 168 -13.19 7.78 16.54
CA TYR A 168 -14.49 8.21 17.07
C TYR A 168 -14.52 9.73 17.16
N SER A 169 -15.63 10.33 16.75
CA SER A 169 -15.83 11.78 16.76
C SER A 169 -17.25 12.12 17.20
N LEU A 170 -17.37 13.13 18.07
CA LEU A 170 -18.65 13.71 18.46
C LEU A 170 -18.57 15.21 18.22
N SER A 171 -19.58 15.76 17.56
CA SER A 171 -19.72 17.19 17.34
C SER A 171 -21.14 17.65 17.67
N VAL A 172 -21.24 18.84 18.22
CA VAL A 172 -22.50 19.51 18.54
C VAL A 172 -22.46 20.90 17.92
N THR A 173 -23.45 21.21 17.09
CA THR A 173 -23.55 22.50 16.41
C THR A 173 -24.86 23.17 16.80
N VAL A 174 -24.80 24.42 17.25
CA VAL A 174 -25.97 25.23 17.61
C VAL A 174 -26.08 26.40 16.64
N LYS A 175 -27.28 26.65 16.12
CA LYS A 175 -27.61 27.84 15.34
C LYS A 175 -28.34 28.83 16.26
N PHE A 176 -27.80 30.05 16.38
CA PHE A 176 -28.32 31.13 17.22
C PHE A 176 -29.24 32.09 16.46
#